data_AF-A0AAX3ELV1-F1
#
_entry.id   AF-A0AAX3ELV1-F1
#
_cell.length_a   1.000
_cell.length_b   1.000
_cell.length_c   1.000
_cell.angle_alpha   90.00
_cell.angle_beta   90.00
_cell.angle_gamma   90.00
#
_symmetry.space_group_name_H-M   'P 1'
#
loop_
_entity.id
_entity.type
_entity.pdbx_description
1 polymer ?
#
loop_
_entity_poly.entity_id
_entity_poly.type
_entity_poly.pdbx_seq_one_letter_code
_entity_poly.pdbx_strand_id
1 'polypeptide(L)'
;MTVILDRAEDLATTGTWHRVCPLDELEPAWGEAALIDGRQVALFRTAPGEVYAVVQQDPATFANVMARGIIGSRGSRPTIASPLHKEVYDLETGECFTNPELKLATFATRVVDGYIEVEL
;
A
#
# COMPACT_ATOMS: atom_id res chain seq x y z
N MET A 1 24.64 23.16 10.66
CA MET A 1 25.32 22.19 9.77
C MET A 1 24.21 21.37 9.11
N THR A 2 23.70 21.87 8.00
CA THR A 2 22.59 21.25 7.26
C THR A 2 23.18 20.20 6.34
N VAL A 3 22.90 18.94 6.63
CA VAL A 3 23.25 17.85 5.71
C VAL A 3 22.08 17.76 4.74
N ILE A 4 22.27 18.30 3.54
CA ILE A 4 21.44 17.95 2.39
C ILE A 4 21.84 16.51 2.07
N LEU A 5 20.98 15.55 2.42
CA LEU A 5 21.09 14.22 1.86
C LEU A 5 20.69 14.35 0.39
N ASP A 6 21.68 14.22 -0.48
CA ASP A 6 21.49 14.06 -1.92
C ASP A 6 20.33 13.08 -2.16
N ARG A 7 19.29 13.57 -2.85
CA ARG A 7 18.26 12.70 -3.43
C ARG A 7 18.95 11.88 -4.50
N ALA A 8 19.50 10.75 -4.07
CA ALA A 8 20.02 9.73 -4.95
C ALA A 8 18.93 9.37 -5.96
N GLU A 9 19.35 9.42 -7.21
CA GLU A 9 18.70 8.97 -8.42
C GLU A 9 17.81 7.75 -8.19
N ASP A 10 16.57 7.85 -8.68
CA ASP A 10 15.59 6.77 -8.79
C ASP A 10 16.10 5.75 -9.82
N LEU A 11 17.13 5.00 -9.43
CA LEU A 11 17.53 3.77 -10.07
C LEU A 11 16.40 2.80 -9.77
N ALA A 12 15.65 2.40 -10.80
CA ALA A 12 14.69 1.31 -10.73
C ALA A 12 15.40 0.05 -10.21
N THR A 13 15.45 -0.11 -8.89
CA THR A 13 15.67 -1.38 -8.23
C THR A 13 14.54 -2.26 -8.71
N THR A 14 14.88 -3.25 -9.53
CA THR A 14 14.00 -4.39 -9.76
C THR A 14 13.76 -4.98 -8.39
N GLY A 15 12.57 -4.74 -7.83
CA GLY A 15 12.28 -5.10 -6.47
C GLY A 15 12.27 -6.61 -6.33
N THR A 16 12.57 -7.10 -5.13
CA THR A 16 12.51 -8.55 -4.89
C THR A 16 11.05 -8.93 -4.66
N TRP A 17 10.58 -9.98 -5.33
CA TRP A 17 9.25 -10.51 -5.09
C TRP A 17 9.24 -11.39 -3.84
N HIS A 18 8.37 -11.05 -2.89
CA HIS A 18 8.20 -11.78 -1.64
C HIS A 18 6.83 -12.43 -1.60
N ARG A 19 6.79 -13.75 -1.40
CA ARG A 19 5.54 -14.49 -1.14
C ARG A 19 5.06 -14.18 0.27
N VAL A 20 3.81 -13.72 0.40
CA VAL A 20 3.25 -13.22 1.66
C VAL A 20 2.29 -14.23 2.29
N CYS A 21 1.15 -14.47 1.66
CA CYS A 21 0.13 -15.40 2.14
C CYS A 21 -0.69 -15.96 0.96
N PRO A 22 -1.46 -17.05 1.17
CA PRO A 22 -2.48 -17.50 0.23
C PRO A 22 -3.52 -16.40 -0.05
N LEU A 23 -4.02 -16.33 -1.28
CA LEU A 23 -5.01 -15.33 -1.69
C LEU A 23 -6.31 -15.45 -0.88
N ASP A 24 -6.72 -16.67 -0.52
CA ASP A 24 -7.96 -16.96 0.20
C ASP A 24 -7.91 -16.61 1.69
N GLU A 25 -6.72 -16.45 2.27
CA GLU A 25 -6.54 -15.97 3.64
C GLU A 25 -6.70 -14.45 3.79
N LEU A 26 -6.59 -13.68 2.70
CA LEU A 26 -6.83 -12.23 2.73
C LEU A 26 -8.31 -11.93 2.48
N GLU A 27 -9.11 -11.70 3.51
CA GLU A 27 -10.56 -11.45 3.41
C GLU A 27 -10.89 -10.29 2.42
N PRO A 28 -11.92 -10.40 1.55
CA PRO A 28 -12.24 -9.33 0.62
C PRO A 28 -12.66 -8.07 1.38
N ALA A 29 -12.24 -6.91 0.89
CA ALA A 29 -12.53 -5.60 1.46
C ALA A 29 -12.03 -5.38 2.90
N TRP A 30 -11.19 -6.27 3.42
CA TRP A 30 -10.57 -6.14 4.73
C TRP A 30 -9.05 -5.98 4.55
N GLY A 31 -8.47 -5.00 5.24
CA GLY A 31 -7.04 -4.74 5.17
C GLY A 31 -6.26 -5.55 6.19
N GLU A 32 -5.15 -6.14 5.79
CA GLU A 32 -4.24 -6.87 6.68
C GLU A 32 -2.84 -6.28 6.64
N ALA A 33 -2.18 -6.20 7.80
CA ALA A 33 -0.81 -5.72 7.90
C ALA A 33 0.17 -6.91 7.85
N ALA A 34 1.14 -6.85 6.94
CA ALA A 34 2.22 -7.82 6.80
C ALA A 34 3.57 -7.18 7.14
N LEU A 35 4.47 -7.97 7.72
CA LEU A 35 5.87 -7.61 7.90
C LEU A 35 6.71 -8.40 6.88
N ILE A 36 7.24 -7.71 5.87
CA ILE A 36 7.96 -8.31 4.75
C ILE A 36 9.34 -7.67 4.69
N ASP A 37 10.39 -8.48 4.90
CA ASP A 37 11.79 -8.01 4.96
C ASP A 37 12.00 -6.76 5.84
N GLY A 38 11.36 -6.75 7.02
CA GLY A 38 11.42 -5.63 7.96
C GLY A 38 10.56 -4.41 7.61
N ARG A 39 9.86 -4.41 6.47
CA ARG A 39 8.91 -3.36 6.07
C ARG A 39 7.48 -3.73 6.42
N GLN A 40 6.72 -2.77 6.96
CA GLN A 40 5.29 -2.95 7.23
C GLN A 40 4.46 -2.53 6.02
N VAL A 41 3.67 -3.47 5.50
CA VAL A 41 2.86 -3.32 4.30
C VAL A 41 1.40 -3.61 4.64
N ALA A 42 0.48 -2.79 4.16
CA ALA A 42 -0.96 -3.05 4.22
C ALA A 42 -1.41 -3.69 2.90
N LEU A 43 -2.11 -4.82 2.99
CA LEU A 43 -2.65 -5.58 1.87
C LEU A 43 -4.17 -5.46 1.83
N PHE A 44 -4.71 -5.31 0.63
CA PHE A 44 -6.16 -5.22 0.39
C PHE A 44 -6.56 -6.09 -0.78
N ARG A 45 -7.62 -6.89 -0.62
CA ARG A 45 -8.27 -7.59 -1.72
C ARG A 45 -9.57 -6.88 -2.07
N THR A 46 -9.64 -6.15 -3.18
CA THR A 46 -10.81 -5.34 -3.57
C THR A 46 -11.85 -6.14 -4.34
N ALA A 47 -11.39 -7.07 -5.17
CA ALA A 47 -12.21 -7.95 -6.00
C ALA A 47 -11.50 -9.32 -6.15
N PRO A 48 -12.16 -10.35 -6.72
CA PRO A 48 -11.52 -11.63 -6.97
C PRO A 48 -10.24 -11.48 -7.80
N GLY A 49 -9.08 -11.76 -7.20
CA GLY A 49 -7.77 -11.67 -7.85
C GLY A 49 -7.19 -10.25 -7.94
N GLU A 50 -7.90 -9.21 -7.49
CA GLU A 50 -7.36 -7.86 -7.38
C GLU A 50 -6.83 -7.63 -5.97
N VAL A 51 -5.51 -7.46 -5.88
CA VAL A 51 -4.80 -7.20 -4.63
C VAL A 51 -4.03 -5.90 -4.79
N TYR A 52 -3.99 -5.10 -3.73
CA TYR A 52 -3.19 -3.88 -3.64
C TYR A 52 -2.33 -3.93 -2.39
N ALA A 53 -1.11 -3.41 -2.50
CA ALA A 53 -0.17 -3.28 -1.39
C ALA A 53 0.28 -1.83 -1.25
N VAL A 54 0.28 -1.33 -0.03
CA VAL A 54 0.74 0.02 0.31
C VAL A 54 1.56 0.00 1.59
N VAL A 55 2.30 1.06 1.86
CA VAL A 55 2.98 1.20 3.15
C VAL A 55 1.95 1.26 4.28
N GLN A 56 2.22 0.54 5.37
CA GLN A 56 1.32 0.51 6.54
C GLN A 56 1.27 1.87 7.27
N GLN A 57 2.33 2.67 7.13
CA GLN A 57 2.46 3.98 7.73
C GLN A 57 1.63 5.03 6.99
N ASP A 58 0.73 5.69 7.70
CA ASP A 58 -0.03 6.84 7.21
C ASP A 58 0.93 8.03 6.94
N PRO A 59 0.95 8.59 5.71
CA PRO A 59 1.82 9.72 5.35
C PRO A 59 1.59 11.01 6.15
N ALA A 60 0.38 11.23 6.67
CA ALA A 60 0.03 12.45 7.41
C ALA A 60 0.46 12.37 8.88
N THR A 61 0.31 11.19 9.49
CA THR A 61 0.45 11.01 10.95
C THR A 61 1.66 10.18 11.35
N PHE A 62 2.30 9.49 10.40
CA PHE A 62 3.37 8.53 10.60
C PHE A 62 2.98 7.33 11.48
N ALA A 63 1.68 7.11 11.73
CA ALA A 63 1.17 5.97 12.46
C ALA A 63 1.01 4.74 11.54
N ASN A 64 1.34 3.54 12.03
CA ASN A 64 1.19 2.29 11.28
C ASN A 64 -0.25 1.77 11.32
N VAL A 65 -1.14 2.42 10.57
CA VAL A 65 -2.59 2.19 10.67
C VAL A 65 -3.29 1.89 9.35
N MET A 66 -2.64 1.97 8.19
CA MET A 66 -3.33 1.96 6.90
C MET A 66 -4.19 0.71 6.65
N ALA A 67 -3.77 -0.48 7.08
CA ALA A 67 -4.59 -1.70 7.00
C ALA A 67 -5.99 -1.58 7.67
N ARG A 68 -6.18 -0.62 8.57
CA ARG A 68 -7.47 -0.36 9.24
C ARG A 68 -8.35 0.65 8.50
N GLY A 69 -7.90 1.12 7.34
CA GLY A 69 -8.62 2.09 6.52
C GLY A 69 -9.87 1.48 5.92
N ILE A 70 -10.85 2.33 5.61
CA ILE A 70 -12.05 1.91 4.90
C ILE A 70 -11.75 2.00 3.41
N ILE A 71 -11.89 0.88 2.69
CA ILE A 71 -11.77 0.89 1.24
C ILE A 71 -13.03 1.45 0.59
N GLY A 72 -12.87 2.02 -0.59
CA GLY A 72 -13.95 2.55 -1.39
C GLY A 72 -13.55 2.68 -2.85
N SER A 73 -14.26 3.55 -3.56
CA SER A 73 -13.91 3.87 -4.94
C SER A 73 -14.19 5.34 -5.25
N ARG A 74 -13.43 5.88 -6.22
CA ARG A 74 -13.69 7.17 -6.87
C ARG A 74 -13.82 6.91 -8.37
N GLY A 75 -15.04 6.65 -8.82
CA GLY A 75 -15.27 6.12 -10.17
C GLY A 75 -14.72 4.69 -10.26
N SER A 76 -13.80 4.44 -11.21
CA SER A 76 -13.13 3.15 -11.36
C SER A 76 -11.88 3.00 -10.48
N ARG A 77 -11.44 4.05 -9.79
CA ARG A 77 -10.20 4.04 -9.01
C ARG A 77 -10.45 3.49 -7.60
N PRO A 78 -9.79 2.39 -7.17
CA PRO A 78 -9.94 1.85 -5.83
C PRO A 78 -9.25 2.78 -4.82
N THR A 79 -9.91 3.04 -3.70
CA THR A 79 -9.42 4.00 -2.70
C THR A 79 -9.37 3.41 -1.30
N ILE A 80 -8.59 4.07 -0.45
CA ILE A 80 -8.58 3.86 0.99
C ILE A 80 -8.62 5.19 1.73
N ALA A 81 -9.52 5.31 2.70
CA ALA A 81 -9.52 6.43 3.64
C ALA A 81 -8.63 6.12 4.85
N SER A 82 -7.66 6.99 5.17
CA SER A 82 -6.84 6.86 6.40
C SER A 82 -7.76 6.72 7.62
N PRO A 83 -7.48 5.80 8.56
CA PRO A 83 -8.27 5.63 9.77
C PRO A 83 -8.37 6.88 10.64
N LEU A 84 -7.34 7.74 10.62
CA LEU A 84 -7.21 8.82 11.60
C LEU A 84 -7.86 10.10 11.10
N HIS A 85 -7.38 10.65 9.98
CA HIS A 85 -7.83 11.95 9.46
C HIS A 85 -8.62 11.88 8.14
N LYS A 86 -8.88 10.66 7.65
CA LYS A 86 -9.77 10.39 6.51
C LYS A 86 -9.27 10.93 5.17
N GLU A 87 -7.97 11.21 5.05
CA GLU A 87 -7.36 11.42 3.74
C GLU A 87 -7.63 10.22 2.84
N VAL A 88 -8.05 10.48 1.62
CA VAL A 88 -8.45 9.43 0.68
C VAL A 88 -7.32 9.23 -0.32
N TYR A 89 -6.72 8.04 -0.30
CA TYR A 89 -5.63 7.66 -1.20
C TYR A 89 -6.14 6.70 -2.26
N ASP A 90 -5.59 6.81 -3.45
CA ASP A 90 -5.69 5.81 -4.49
C ASP A 90 -4.80 4.59 -4.15
N LEU A 91 -5.36 3.38 -4.20
CA LEU A 91 -4.64 2.15 -3.86
C LEU A 91 -3.66 1.69 -4.95
N GLU A 92 -3.85 2.12 -6.20
CA GLU A 92 -2.99 1.78 -7.34
C GLU A 92 -1.81 2.75 -7.45
N THR A 93 -2.06 4.05 -7.35
CA THR A 93 -1.04 5.10 -7.61
C THR A 93 -0.50 5.77 -6.36
N GLY A 94 -1.20 5.65 -5.23
CA GLY A 94 -0.86 6.30 -3.97
C GLY A 94 -1.23 7.78 -3.90
N GLU A 95 -1.83 8.34 -4.96
CA GLU A 95 -2.28 9.74 -5.01
C GLU A 95 -3.28 10.03 -3.89
N CYS A 96 -3.06 11.10 -3.12
CA CYS A 96 -4.03 11.57 -2.15
C CYS A 96 -5.03 12.54 -2.81
N PHE A 97 -6.30 12.15 -2.83
CA PHE A 97 -7.38 12.95 -3.42
C PHE A 97 -7.84 14.13 -2.57
N THR A 98 -7.48 14.14 -1.30
CA THR A 98 -7.91 15.17 -0.33
C THR A 98 -6.82 16.18 -0.01
N ASN A 99 -5.55 15.78 -0.13
CA ASN A 99 -4.40 16.65 0.08
C ASN A 99 -3.27 16.30 -0.91
N PRO A 100 -3.04 17.10 -1.96
CA PRO A 100 -2.07 16.80 -3.02
C PRO A 100 -0.61 16.82 -2.55
N GLU A 101 -0.31 17.31 -1.35
CA GLU A 101 1.03 17.26 -0.76
C GLU A 101 1.38 15.89 -0.17
N LEU A 102 0.37 15.03 0.03
CA LEU A 102 0.56 13.68 0.58
C LEU A 102 0.54 12.64 -0.53
N LYS A 103 1.38 11.61 -0.36
CA LYS A 103 1.39 10.43 -1.22
C LYS A 103 1.61 9.18 -0.37
N LEU A 104 0.78 8.18 -0.60
CA LEU A 104 0.92 6.86 -0.01
C LEU A 104 1.84 6.01 -0.89
N ALA A 105 2.88 5.40 -0.32
CA ALA A 105 3.72 4.52 -1.11
C ALA A 105 2.96 3.23 -1.44
N THR A 106 2.98 2.83 -2.72
CA THR A 106 2.38 1.59 -3.22
C THR A 106 3.49 0.58 -3.57
N PHE A 107 3.15 -0.70 -3.55
CA PHE A 107 4.02 -1.79 -3.95
C PHE A 107 3.33 -2.62 -5.03
N ALA A 108 4.10 -3.10 -6.02
CA ALA A 108 3.53 -3.97 -7.03
C ALA A 108 3.12 -5.31 -6.40
N THR A 109 2.01 -5.86 -6.86
CA THR A 109 1.47 -7.13 -6.39
C THR A 109 1.15 -8.05 -7.54
N ARG A 110 1.30 -9.34 -7.32
CA ARG A 110 0.83 -10.38 -8.25
C ARG A 110 0.31 -11.58 -7.48
N VAL A 111 -0.50 -12.41 -8.15
CA VAL A 111 -0.94 -13.70 -7.62
C VAL A 111 -0.28 -14.80 -8.44
N VAL A 112 0.52 -15.65 -7.78
CA VAL A 112 1.24 -16.78 -8.39
C VAL A 112 0.88 -18.04 -7.62
N ASP A 113 0.37 -19.06 -8.33
CA ASP A 113 -0.03 -20.35 -7.75
C ASP A 113 -0.95 -20.24 -6.51
N GLY A 114 -1.85 -19.25 -6.52
CA GLY A 114 -2.79 -18.99 -5.42
C GLY A 114 -2.21 -18.19 -4.26
N TYR A 115 -0.98 -17.66 -4.37
CA TYR A 115 -0.34 -16.86 -3.33
C TYR A 115 -0.12 -15.43 -3.78
N ILE A 116 -0.25 -14.50 -2.84
CA ILE A 116 0.06 -13.10 -3.02
C ILE A 116 1.57 -12.93 -2.94
N GLU A 117 2.14 -12.26 -3.94
CA GLU A 117 3.52 -11.79 -3.93
C GLU A 117 3.56 -10.27 -4.02
N VAL A 118 4.48 -9.65 -3.28
CA VAL A 118 4.69 -8.20 -3.22
C VAL A 118 6.13 -7.89 -3.63
N GLU A 119 6.32 -6.89 -4.50
CA GLU A 119 7.63 -6.38 -4.91
C GLU A 119 8.09 -5.26 -3.95
N LEU A 120 9.25 -5.45 -3.29
CA LEU A 120 9.84 -4.48 -2.34
C LEU A 120 11.13 -3.83 -2.84
#